data_AF-A0A430CJL7-F1
#
_entry.id   AF-A0A430CJL7-F1
#
_cell.length_a   1.000
_cell.length_b   1.000
_cell.length_c   1.000
_cell.angle_alpha   90.00
_cell.angle_beta   90.00
_cell.angle_gamma   90.00
#
_symmetry.space_group_name_H-M   'P 1'
#
loop_
_entity.id
_entity.type
_entity.pdbx_description
1 polymer ?
#
loop_
_entity_poly.entity_id
_entity_poly.type
_entity_poly.pdbx_seq_one_letter_code
_entity_poly.pdbx_strand_id
1 'polypeptide(L)'
;MHRVHYFDTSAHAFDACIEERSGLREGDVVVILAEGVVGLASIDPIAVTRETGALRHLPAMTRQVLLGEIVHDATQITDAVETALVHRLPVEPQYLPFAGRRHVLRADEAAVVLRLDDILAVADAIDHRLRALRARLDAVTSDSSQALFLARGIEQLAEARDRLAAYARDPR
;
A
#
# COMPACT_ATOMS: atom_id res chain seq x y z
N MET A 1 -21.74 -10.30 7.33
CA MET A 1 -22.12 -10.23 5.91
C MET A 1 -22.48 -8.78 5.66
N HIS A 2 -21.58 -8.03 5.03
CA HIS A 2 -21.77 -6.60 4.73
C HIS A 2 -22.53 -6.45 3.41
N ARG A 3 -23.18 -5.30 3.21
CA ARG A 3 -23.91 -4.99 1.97
C ARG A 3 -23.02 -4.13 1.09
N VAL A 4 -22.99 -4.46 -0.19
CA VAL A 4 -22.24 -3.73 -1.22
C VAL A 4 -23.22 -3.23 -2.25
N HIS A 5 -23.22 -1.92 -2.49
CA HIS A 5 -24.07 -1.25 -3.47
C HIS A 5 -23.22 -0.65 -4.57
N TYR A 6 -23.65 -0.82 -5.81
CA TYR A 6 -22.93 -0.34 -6.99
C TYR A 6 -23.67 0.85 -7.60
N PHE A 7 -22.93 1.90 -7.90
CA PHE A 7 -23.45 3.12 -8.52
C PHE A 7 -22.63 3.45 -9.78
N ASP A 8 -23.29 4.11 -10.72
CA ASP A 8 -22.66 4.58 -11.96
C ASP A 8 -21.75 5.79 -11.71
N THR A 9 -22.12 6.66 -10.76
CA THR A 9 -21.37 7.88 -10.40
C THR A 9 -21.33 8.09 -8.89
N SER A 10 -20.27 8.71 -8.38
CA SER A 10 -20.15 9.06 -6.96
C SER A 10 -21.16 10.10 -6.51
N ALA A 11 -21.58 11.01 -7.40
CA ALA A 11 -22.64 11.98 -7.10
C ALA A 11 -23.98 11.28 -6.79
N HIS A 12 -24.38 10.30 -7.60
CA HIS A 12 -25.58 9.52 -7.34
C HIS A 12 -25.45 8.69 -6.05
N ALA A 13 -24.28 8.13 -5.78
CA ALA A 13 -24.02 7.42 -4.52
C ALA A 13 -24.15 8.35 -3.31
N PHE A 14 -23.65 9.59 -3.42
CA PHE A 14 -23.75 10.60 -2.37
C PHE A 14 -25.21 10.97 -2.10
N ASP A 15 -25.98 11.29 -3.14
CA ASP A 15 -27.40 11.62 -3.01
C ASP A 15 -28.18 10.47 -2.36
N ALA A 16 -27.92 9.24 -2.79
CA ALA A 16 -28.56 8.05 -2.24
C ALA A 16 -28.24 7.81 -0.75
N CYS A 17 -27.10 8.30 -0.24
CA CYS A 17 -26.77 8.21 1.19
C CYS A 17 -27.62 9.14 2.06
N ILE A 18 -28.16 10.23 1.49
CA ILE A 18 -28.96 11.23 2.20
C ILE A 18 -30.46 10.96 2.03
N GLU A 19 -30.86 10.27 0.96
CA GLU A 19 -32.25 9.90 0.71
C GLU A 19 -32.77 8.78 1.64
N GLU A 20 -33.85 9.05 2.37
CA GLU A 20 -34.48 8.08 3.31
C GLU A 20 -35.00 6.78 2.66
N ARG A 21 -35.19 6.76 1.33
CA ARG A 21 -35.81 5.64 0.59
C ARG A 21 -34.83 4.84 -0.27
N SER A 22 -33.54 5.17 -0.25
CA SER A 22 -32.55 4.49 -1.09
C SER A 22 -32.28 3.05 -0.69
N GLY A 23 -32.63 2.67 0.55
CA GLY A 23 -32.34 1.33 1.10
C GLY A 23 -30.88 1.14 1.53
N LEU A 24 -30.03 2.16 1.35
CA LEU A 24 -28.70 2.24 1.94
C LEU A 24 -28.81 2.40 3.45
N ARG A 25 -27.90 1.76 4.16
CA ARG A 25 -27.73 1.94 5.60
C ARG A 25 -26.34 2.46 5.89
N GLU A 26 -26.22 3.16 7.01
CA GLU A 26 -24.92 3.61 7.49
C GLU A 26 -23.94 2.43 7.64
N GLY A 27 -22.74 2.60 7.09
CA GLY A 27 -21.70 1.58 7.04
C GLY A 27 -21.86 0.54 5.93
N ASP A 28 -22.90 0.63 5.09
CA ASP A 28 -22.92 -0.12 3.84
C ASP A 28 -21.78 0.35 2.92
N VAL A 29 -21.21 -0.58 2.15
CA VAL A 29 -20.14 -0.28 1.20
C VAL A 29 -20.74 0.22 -0.11
N VAL A 30 -20.24 1.33 -0.63
CA VAL A 30 -20.60 1.87 -1.94
C VAL A 30 -19.43 1.76 -2.90
N VAL A 31 -19.71 1.33 -4.13
CA VAL A 31 -18.69 1.07 -5.16
C VAL A 31 -19.06 1.79 -6.45
N ILE A 32 -18.13 2.58 -6.97
CA ILE A 32 -18.25 3.33 -8.21
C ILE A 32 -17.04 3.01 -9.09
N LEU A 33 -17.12 1.90 -9.83
CA LEU A 33 -15.99 1.35 -10.57
C LEU A 33 -15.46 2.30 -11.66
N ALA A 34 -16.36 3.01 -12.34
CA ALA A 34 -15.99 3.94 -13.41
C ALA A 34 -15.13 5.11 -12.93
N GLU A 35 -15.25 5.48 -11.65
CA GLU A 35 -14.51 6.57 -11.03
C GLU A 35 -13.41 6.05 -10.09
N GLY A 36 -13.26 4.73 -9.97
CA GLY A 36 -12.29 4.10 -9.08
C GLY A 36 -12.56 4.32 -7.60
N VAL A 37 -13.81 4.60 -7.21
CA VAL A 37 -14.17 4.98 -5.84
C VAL A 37 -14.80 3.81 -5.10
N VAL A 38 -14.34 3.55 -3.89
CA VAL A 38 -15.04 2.75 -2.88
C VAL A 38 -15.13 3.56 -1.60
N GLY A 39 -16.29 3.51 -0.95
CA GLY A 39 -16.53 4.25 0.26
C GLY A 39 -17.52 3.59 1.20
N LEU A 40 -17.79 4.29 2.30
CA LEU A 40 -18.75 3.91 3.31
C LEU A 40 -19.91 4.90 3.33
N ALA A 41 -21.12 4.36 3.29
CA ALA A 41 -22.34 5.15 3.33
C ALA A 41 -22.54 5.75 4.72
N SER A 42 -22.82 7.05 4.78
CA SER A 42 -23.30 7.76 5.98
C SER A 42 -23.96 9.06 5.53
N ILE A 43 -24.42 9.89 6.47
CA ILE A 43 -24.90 11.26 6.14
C ILE A 43 -23.83 12.13 5.48
N ASP A 44 -22.56 11.74 5.60
CA ASP A 44 -21.40 12.38 4.97
C ASP A 44 -20.44 11.26 4.52
N PRO A 45 -20.75 10.59 3.39
CA PRO A 45 -20.10 9.34 3.00
C PRO A 45 -18.62 9.56 2.72
N ILE A 46 -17.78 8.64 3.21
CA ILE A 46 -16.32 8.75 3.12
C ILE A 46 -15.76 7.81 2.06
N ALA A 47 -14.73 8.24 1.33
CA ALA A 47 -13.98 7.37 0.44
C ALA A 47 -12.85 6.66 1.20
N VAL A 48 -12.62 5.38 0.88
CA VAL A 48 -11.45 4.61 1.35
C VAL A 48 -10.38 4.46 0.26
N THR A 49 -10.74 4.70 -1.00
CA THR A 49 -9.84 4.75 -2.16
C THR A 49 -9.15 6.11 -2.28
N ARG A 50 -8.04 6.16 -3.04
CA ARG A 50 -7.35 7.41 -3.37
C ARG A 50 -8.23 8.35 -4.19
N GLU A 51 -8.93 7.78 -5.17
CA GLU A 51 -9.98 8.49 -5.88
C GLU A 51 -11.20 8.60 -4.97
N THR A 52 -11.71 9.82 -4.82
CA THR A 52 -12.77 10.15 -3.86
C THR A 52 -14.08 10.54 -4.54
N GLY A 53 -14.03 11.07 -5.78
CA GLY A 53 -15.21 11.54 -6.47
C GLY A 53 -15.95 12.60 -5.63
N ALA A 54 -17.27 12.41 -5.48
CA ALA A 54 -18.13 13.23 -4.62
C ALA A 54 -18.11 12.82 -3.13
N LEU A 55 -17.45 11.72 -2.76
CA LEU A 55 -17.38 11.29 -1.37
C LEU A 55 -16.32 12.09 -0.61
N ARG A 56 -16.51 12.23 0.70
CA ARG A 56 -15.60 12.97 1.55
C ARG A 56 -14.24 12.27 1.63
N HIS A 57 -13.19 13.04 1.35
CA HIS A 57 -11.81 12.67 1.64
C HIS A 57 -11.44 13.04 3.09
N LEU A 58 -10.82 12.12 3.81
CA LEU A 58 -10.29 12.39 5.15
C LEU A 58 -8.77 12.58 5.09
N PRO A 59 -8.23 13.65 5.72
CA PRO A 59 -6.79 13.88 5.73
C PRO A 59 -6.03 12.75 6.44
N ALA A 60 -4.77 12.58 6.06
CA ALA A 60 -3.87 11.56 6.63
C ALA A 60 -3.85 11.61 8.17
N MET A 61 -4.34 10.55 8.83
CA MET A 61 -4.39 10.46 10.28
C MET A 61 -4.05 9.06 10.81
N THR A 62 -3.73 8.99 12.11
CA THR A 62 -3.45 7.70 12.74
C THR A 62 -4.73 6.88 12.91
N ARG A 63 -4.59 5.55 12.99
CA ARG A 63 -5.72 4.63 13.17
C ARG A 63 -6.63 5.01 14.35
N GLN A 64 -6.04 5.41 15.47
CA GLN A 64 -6.78 5.77 16.68
C GLN A 64 -7.58 7.06 16.50
N VAL A 65 -7.00 8.06 15.81
CA VAL A 65 -7.69 9.31 15.50
C VAL A 65 -8.81 9.08 14.49
N LEU A 66 -8.55 8.28 13.45
CA LEU A 66 -9.55 7.93 12.45
C LEU A 66 -10.82 7.33 13.07
N LEU A 67 -10.66 6.33 13.95
CA LEU A 67 -11.77 5.68 14.63
C LEU A 67 -12.48 6.58 15.67
N GLY A 68 -11.87 7.69 16.07
CA GLY A 68 -12.50 8.70 16.92
C GLY A 68 -13.25 9.78 16.14
N GLU A 69 -12.86 10.02 14.89
CA GLU A 69 -13.42 11.07 14.01
C GLU A 69 -14.62 10.59 13.19
N ILE A 70 -14.68 9.31 12.84
CA ILE A 70 -15.73 8.76 11.98
C ILE A 70 -16.73 7.93 12.77
N VAL A 71 -17.97 7.88 12.27
CA VAL A 71 -19.05 7.06 12.84
C VAL A 71 -18.85 5.56 12.59
N HIS A 72 -18.00 5.21 11.62
CA HIS A 72 -17.77 3.84 11.18
C HIS A 72 -16.81 3.07 12.10
N ASP A 73 -17.17 1.84 12.43
CA ASP A 73 -16.31 0.95 13.19
C ASP A 73 -15.20 0.32 12.32
N ALA A 74 -14.24 -0.31 12.98
CA ALA A 74 -13.12 -0.94 12.30
C ALA A 74 -13.54 -2.07 11.34
N THR A 75 -14.66 -2.75 11.61
CA THR A 75 -15.16 -3.86 10.79
C THR A 75 -15.71 -3.33 9.47
N GLN A 76 -16.48 -2.24 9.52
CA GLN A 76 -17.02 -1.57 8.33
C GLN A 76 -15.89 -1.05 7.43
N ILE A 77 -14.86 -0.44 8.03
CA ILE A 77 -13.67 0.00 7.28
C ILE A 77 -12.96 -1.20 6.64
N THR A 78 -12.79 -2.31 7.37
CA THR A 78 -12.22 -3.54 6.82
C THR A 78 -13.02 -4.04 5.62
N ASP A 79 -14.35 -4.09 5.72
CA ASP A 79 -15.24 -4.55 4.64
C ASP A 79 -15.10 -3.67 3.37
N ALA A 80 -15.03 -2.34 3.53
CA ALA A 80 -14.82 -1.41 2.41
C ALA A 80 -13.41 -1.55 1.79
N VAL A 81 -12.38 -1.68 2.62
CA VAL A 81 -10.98 -1.87 2.17
C VAL A 81 -10.84 -3.20 1.43
N GLU A 82 -11.39 -4.29 1.95
CA GLU A 82 -11.38 -5.59 1.27
C GLU A 82 -12.13 -5.51 -0.06
N THR A 83 -13.25 -4.79 -0.12
CA THR A 83 -14.00 -4.58 -1.37
C THR A 83 -13.17 -3.81 -2.41
N ALA A 84 -12.50 -2.74 -2.00
CA ALA A 84 -11.62 -1.96 -2.88
C ALA A 84 -10.47 -2.82 -3.43
N LEU A 85 -9.85 -3.63 -2.56
CA LEU A 85 -8.75 -4.53 -2.93
C LEU A 85 -9.21 -5.66 -3.87
N VAL A 86 -10.41 -6.22 -3.67
CA VAL A 86 -11.02 -7.22 -4.58
C VAL A 86 -11.19 -6.64 -5.99
N HIS A 87 -11.57 -5.37 -6.10
CA HIS A 87 -11.72 -4.65 -7.37
C HIS A 87 -10.42 -4.04 -7.91
N ARG A 88 -9.29 -4.23 -7.21
CA ARG A 88 -7.97 -3.68 -7.55
C ARG A 88 -7.94 -2.15 -7.63
N LEU A 89 -8.72 -1.51 -6.78
CA LEU A 89 -8.75 -0.06 -6.68
C LEU A 89 -7.70 0.40 -5.66
N PRO A 90 -6.97 1.49 -5.93
CA PRO A 90 -5.92 1.97 -5.04
C PRO A 90 -6.55 2.51 -3.74
N VAL A 91 -6.24 1.87 -2.62
CA VAL A 91 -6.69 2.27 -1.28
C VAL A 91 -5.80 3.39 -0.73
N GLU A 92 -6.40 4.37 -0.05
CA GLU A 92 -5.64 5.42 0.63
C GLU A 92 -4.83 4.80 1.80
N PRO A 93 -3.52 5.09 1.95
CA PRO A 93 -2.64 4.32 2.82
C PRO A 93 -3.07 4.25 4.29
N GLN A 94 -3.81 5.24 4.79
CA GLN A 94 -4.31 5.24 6.16
C GLN A 94 -5.34 4.13 6.45
N TYR A 95 -6.02 3.60 5.42
CA TYR A 95 -6.98 2.52 5.55
C TYR A 95 -6.37 1.13 5.33
N LEU A 96 -5.19 1.02 4.72
CA LEU A 96 -4.49 -0.27 4.50
C LEU A 96 -4.28 -1.09 5.78
N PRO A 97 -4.00 -0.52 6.97
CA PRO A 97 -3.92 -1.29 8.22
C PRO A 97 -5.22 -1.98 8.63
N PHE A 98 -6.35 -1.69 7.99
CA PHE A 98 -7.63 -2.38 8.20
C PHE A 98 -7.83 -3.57 7.27
N ALA A 99 -6.99 -3.76 6.25
CA ALA A 99 -7.06 -4.93 5.38
C ALA A 99 -6.92 -6.23 6.20
N GLY A 100 -7.84 -7.17 6.01
CA GLY A 100 -7.81 -8.45 6.70
C GLY A 100 -6.61 -9.30 6.28
N ARG A 101 -6.17 -10.21 7.16
CA ARG A 101 -5.05 -11.16 6.92
C ARG A 101 -5.27 -12.11 5.73
N ARG A 102 -6.46 -12.12 5.13
CA ARG A 102 -6.83 -12.96 3.98
C ARG A 102 -6.40 -12.33 2.65
N HIS A 103 -6.19 -11.03 2.60
CA HIS A 103 -5.70 -10.37 1.38
C HIS A 103 -4.17 -10.41 1.36
N VAL A 104 -3.61 -11.12 0.37
CA VAL A 104 -2.17 -11.07 0.09
C VAL A 104 -1.92 -9.74 -0.61
N LEU A 105 -1.59 -8.70 0.16
CA LEU A 105 -1.10 -7.43 -0.38
C LEU A 105 0.06 -7.74 -1.31
N ARG A 106 -0.12 -7.46 -2.60
CA ARG A 106 0.98 -7.59 -3.56
C ARG A 106 1.89 -6.37 -3.46
N ALA A 107 3.14 -6.52 -3.89
CA ALA A 107 4.18 -5.48 -3.75
C ALA A 107 3.83 -4.16 -4.48
N ASP A 108 2.93 -4.20 -5.45
CA ASP A 108 2.35 -3.05 -6.16
C ASP A 108 1.25 -2.33 -5.36
N GLU A 109 0.56 -3.03 -4.45
CA GLU A 109 -0.49 -2.47 -3.58
C GLU A 109 0.11 -1.90 -2.29
N ALA A 110 1.18 -2.51 -1.80
CA ALA A 110 1.94 -2.06 -0.65
C ALA A 110 3.15 -1.24 -1.10
N ALA A 111 2.91 -0.03 -1.63
CA ALA A 111 3.99 0.94 -1.83
C ALA A 111 4.51 1.38 -0.44
N VAL A 112 5.39 0.58 0.15
CA VAL A 112 6.28 1.03 1.22
C VAL A 112 7.20 2.05 0.54
N VAL A 113 6.90 3.33 0.73
CA VAL A 113 7.78 4.42 0.30
C VAL A 113 9.03 4.31 1.18
N LEU A 114 10.04 3.56 0.71
CA LEU A 114 11.38 3.65 1.26
C LEU A 114 11.78 5.12 1.16
N ARG A 115 12.05 5.76 2.30
CA ARG A 115 12.54 7.13 2.29
C ARG A 115 13.93 7.13 1.67
N LEU A 116 14.35 8.27 1.15
CA LEU A 116 15.71 8.44 0.63
C LEU A 116 16.75 7.99 1.67
N ASP A 117 16.53 8.28 2.95
CA ASP A 117 17.39 7.84 4.06
C ASP A 117 17.47 6.32 4.19
N ASP A 118 16.35 5.60 4.01
CA ASP A 118 16.32 4.13 4.05
C ASP A 118 17.12 3.55 2.88
N ILE A 119 16.99 4.16 1.69
CA ILE A 119 17.73 3.76 0.48
C ILE A 119 19.24 3.97 0.68
N LEU A 120 19.64 5.12 1.24
CA LEU A 120 21.04 5.44 1.52
C LEU A 120 21.63 4.50 2.58
N ALA A 121 20.90 4.21 3.66
CA ALA A 121 21.35 3.29 4.69
C ALA A 121 21.58 1.86 4.16
N VAL A 122 20.69 1.39 3.27
CA VAL A 122 20.85 0.08 2.62
C VAL A 122 22.03 0.09 1.65
N ALA A 123 22.24 1.17 0.89
CA ALA A 123 23.39 1.31 0.00
C ALA A 123 24.72 1.23 0.78
N ASP A 124 24.83 1.97 1.88
CA ASP A 124 26.03 1.96 2.74
C ASP A 124 26.30 0.57 3.35
N ALA A 125 25.25 -0.15 3.76
CA ALA A 125 25.36 -1.51 4.27
C ALA A 125 25.87 -2.49 3.20
N ILE A 126 25.38 -2.37 1.95
CA ILE A 126 25.86 -3.18 0.82
C ILE A 126 27.33 -2.86 0.51
N ASP A 127 27.72 -1.58 0.47
CA ASP A 127 29.10 -1.17 0.21
C ASP A 127 30.07 -1.62 1.32
N HIS A 128 29.63 -1.58 2.57
CA HIS A 128 30.38 -2.15 3.69
C HIS A 128 30.57 -3.67 3.52
N ARG A 129 29.51 -4.40 3.17
CA ARG A 129 29.58 -5.86 2.97
C ARG A 129 30.43 -6.24 1.78
N LEU A 130 30.36 -5.50 0.67
CA LEU A 130 31.19 -5.69 -0.51
C LEU A 130 32.68 -5.54 -0.18
N ARG A 131 33.04 -4.49 0.57
CA ARG A 131 34.43 -4.30 1.03
C ARG A 131 34.91 -5.48 1.89
N ALA A 132 34.09 -5.93 2.83
CA ALA A 132 34.42 -7.07 3.68
C ALA A 132 34.57 -8.38 2.89
N LEU A 133 33.72 -8.63 1.88
CA LEU A 133 33.79 -9.83 1.04
C LEU A 133 34.99 -9.80 0.09
N ARG A 134 35.33 -8.64 -0.49
CA ARG A 134 36.54 -8.48 -1.31
C ARG A 134 37.80 -8.73 -0.50
N ALA A 135 37.92 -8.12 0.68
CA ALA A 135 39.05 -8.38 1.57
C ALA A 135 39.15 -9.86 1.98
N ARG A 136 38.01 -10.55 2.13
CA ARG A 136 37.98 -11.99 2.40
C ARG A 136 38.37 -12.83 1.18
N LEU A 137 37.98 -12.41 -0.03
CA LEU A 137 38.38 -13.07 -1.27
C LEU A 137 39.91 -12.96 -1.48
N ASP A 138 40.48 -11.79 -1.23
CA ASP A 138 41.93 -11.54 -1.34
C ASP A 138 42.76 -12.42 -0.37
N ALA A 139 42.16 -12.83 0.75
CA ALA A 139 42.78 -13.68 1.76
C ALA A 139 42.64 -15.19 1.49
N VAL A 140 41.88 -15.60 0.48
CA VAL A 140 41.62 -17.02 0.16
C VAL A 140 42.39 -17.41 -1.11
N THR A 141 42.85 -18.67 -1.18
CA THR A 141 43.51 -19.23 -2.36
C THR A 141 42.57 -19.21 -3.58
N SER A 142 43.06 -18.69 -4.71
CA SER A 142 42.27 -18.40 -5.93
C SER A 142 41.50 -19.60 -6.49
N ASP A 143 42.04 -20.81 -6.35
CA ASP A 143 41.48 -22.02 -6.97
C ASP A 143 40.55 -22.79 -6.02
N SER A 144 40.23 -22.21 -4.86
CA SER A 144 39.30 -22.84 -3.92
C SER A 144 37.84 -22.62 -4.33
N SER A 145 36.98 -23.59 -4.00
CA SER A 145 35.52 -23.43 -4.14
C SER A 145 35.01 -22.22 -3.36
N GLN A 146 35.62 -21.91 -2.22
CA GLN A 146 35.31 -20.75 -1.41
C GLN A 146 35.57 -19.43 -2.15
N ALA A 147 36.66 -19.32 -2.92
CA ALA A 147 36.95 -18.14 -3.73
C ALA A 147 35.88 -17.93 -4.82
N LEU A 148 35.43 -19.01 -5.48
CA LEU A 148 34.35 -18.96 -6.47
C LEU A 148 33.02 -18.50 -5.85
N PHE A 149 32.65 -19.03 -4.68
CA PHE A 149 31.44 -18.60 -3.97
C PHE A 149 31.49 -17.12 -3.55
N LEU A 150 32.65 -16.66 -3.06
CA LEU A 150 32.84 -15.26 -2.68
C LEU A 150 32.78 -14.33 -3.89
N ALA A 151 33.43 -14.68 -5.00
CA ALA A 151 33.38 -13.92 -6.25
C ALA A 151 31.94 -13.77 -6.76
N ARG A 152 31.18 -14.88 -6.78
CA ARG A 152 29.77 -14.85 -7.19
C ARG A 152 28.90 -14.01 -6.27
N GLY A 153 29.12 -14.08 -4.95
CA GLY A 153 28.41 -13.25 -3.98
C GLY A 153 28.72 -11.76 -4.12
N ILE A 154 29.97 -11.42 -4.45
CA ILE A 154 30.39 -10.04 -4.75
C ILE A 154 29.68 -9.51 -6.01
N GLU A 155 29.62 -10.30 -7.08
CA GLU A 155 28.89 -9.92 -8.30
C GLU A 155 27.41 -9.62 -8.01
N GLN A 156 26.73 -10.52 -7.30
CA GLN A 156 25.32 -10.37 -6.97
C GLN A 156 25.04 -9.13 -6.13
N LEU A 157 25.90 -8.85 -5.14
CA LEU A 157 25.77 -7.66 -4.29
C LEU A 157 26.08 -6.37 -5.05
N ALA A 158 27.06 -6.38 -5.96
CA ALA A 158 27.37 -5.24 -6.81
C ALA A 158 26.20 -4.91 -7.75
N GLU A 159 25.60 -5.93 -8.38
CA GLU A 159 24.42 -5.77 -9.23
C GLU A 159 23.22 -5.24 -8.44
N ALA A 160 23.00 -5.75 -7.21
CA ALA A 160 21.95 -5.25 -6.33
C ALA A 160 22.16 -3.76 -5.96
N ARG A 161 23.40 -3.36 -5.67
CA ARG A 161 23.76 -1.95 -5.41
C ARG A 161 23.46 -1.09 -6.64
N ASP A 162 23.83 -1.54 -7.83
CA ASP A 162 23.64 -0.74 -9.05
C ASP A 162 22.16 -0.54 -9.38
N ARG A 163 21.33 -1.56 -9.16
CA ARG A 163 19.86 -1.45 -9.24
C ARG A 163 19.31 -0.44 -8.23
N LEU A 164 19.77 -0.49 -6.98
CA LEU A 164 19.35 0.45 -5.93
C LEU A 164 19.73 1.90 -6.27
N ALA A 165 20.94 2.11 -6.82
CA ALA A 165 21.41 3.41 -7.25
C ALA A 165 20.67 3.96 -8.50
N ALA A 166 20.14 3.08 -9.34
CA ALA A 166 19.27 3.48 -10.45
C ALA A 166 17.89 3.92 -9.92
N TYR A 167 17.33 3.19 -8.96
CA TYR A 167 16.05 3.51 -8.33
C TYR A 167 16.09 4.84 -7.56
N ALA A 168 17.19 5.11 -6.85
CA ALA A 168 17.38 6.38 -6.14
C ALA A 168 17.41 7.62 -7.07
N ARG A 169 17.72 7.44 -8.37
CA ARG A 169 17.82 8.51 -9.36
C ARG A 169 16.51 8.79 -10.10
N ASP A 170 15.62 7.81 -10.20
CA ASP A 170 14.29 7.93 -10.85
C ASP A 170 13.25 7.17 -10.00
N PRO A 171 12.82 7.75 -8.86
CA PRO A 171 11.75 7.16 -8.03
C PRO A 171 10.42 7.38 -8.75
N ARG A 172 10.02 6.43 -9.59
CA ARG A 172 8.69 6.41 -10.23
C ARG A 172 7.61 5.96 -9.27
#